data_AF-A0A963DUQ1-F1
#
_entry.id   AF-A0A963DUQ1-F1
#
_cell.length_a   1.000
_cell.length_b   1.000
_cell.length_c   1.000
_cell.angle_alpha   90.00
_cell.angle_beta   90.00
_cell.angle_gamma   90.00
#
_symmetry.space_group_name_H-M   'P 1'
#
loop_
_entity.id
_entity.type
_entity.pdbx_description
1 polymer ?
#
loop_
_entity_poly.entity_id
_entity_poly.type
_entity_poly.pdbx_seq_one_letter_code
_entity_poly.pdbx_strand_id
1 'polypeptide(L)'
;MNDYLKAVPVEPEEPPTPAESACAEAQAWLAAEALAAPPLLTPPAAAPACETRPSAIIDGTMPSLLATPAEAPSEAEATDDDDVDPPFASAPIDATIEVFGASDDQAWPRLDADLLLCADALSPPADVDCPVEALPATLSELDDRLGGAGRIRVAIAVAGDPLVAGPGRSLLAALGPDRVRVHAAIGPLQAALARIGFSLTDLEVLDLQRLGPPGVLARLRRGRLYAVCPDGEGTAAIGRLLEQAGFHQARVWRVSADPAVPIEALLAFELSDRPTPACDDGYVVAYTVGADGSSRDWPGIPSTEFDAVLPEAARLLALAWLQPGADECGWSIEGDEPALALDWSRERPEARIHCVGTADDCLARFALRHHAGEGLLAEVDGSFRGLATLPDPNVVFLRAGPEFTQQVRTAWDRLRPAGRMVVAAEHEQSRLELMQFAHRHRPVHWQDLTVSLGDGAGRFELTAASSVRLMGWRKPARG
;
A
#
# COMPACT_ATOMS: atom_id res chain seq x y z
N MET A 1 33.12 16.32 78.24
CA MET A 1 33.55 17.53 77.52
C MET A 1 32.48 17.79 76.48
N ASN A 2 31.73 18.88 76.67
CA ASN A 2 30.80 19.58 75.75
C ASN A 2 31.05 19.34 74.23
N ASP A 3 30.09 19.43 73.30
CA ASP A 3 28.94 20.34 73.23
C ASP A 3 27.86 19.90 72.21
N TYR A 4 26.73 20.58 72.29
CA TYR A 4 25.42 20.46 71.62
C TYR A 4 25.31 20.89 70.13
N LEU A 5 24.11 20.59 69.56
CA LEU A 5 23.28 21.31 68.53
C LEU A 5 23.08 20.51 67.21
N LYS A 6 21.90 20.37 66.59
CA LYS A 6 20.49 20.74 66.85
C LYS A 6 19.62 19.93 65.85
N ALA A 7 18.46 19.46 66.28
CA ALA A 7 17.47 18.78 65.43
C ALA A 7 16.70 19.76 64.52
N VAL A 8 16.45 19.36 63.27
CA VAL A 8 15.55 20.02 62.31
C VAL A 8 14.20 19.28 62.35
N PRO A 9 13.06 19.95 62.51
CA PRO A 9 11.75 19.30 62.49
C PRO A 9 11.35 18.92 61.06
N VAL A 10 10.87 17.70 60.88
CA VAL A 10 10.29 17.18 59.64
C VAL A 10 8.83 17.65 59.57
N GLU A 11 8.48 18.38 58.52
CA GLU A 11 7.09 18.77 58.21
C GLU A 11 6.28 17.55 57.71
N PRO A 12 4.96 17.52 57.94
CA PRO A 12 4.11 16.42 57.48
C PRO A 12 3.99 16.40 55.95
N GLU A 13 4.18 15.22 55.35
CA GLU A 13 3.98 14.98 53.91
C GLU A 13 2.57 15.38 53.47
N GLU A 14 2.49 16.18 52.41
CA GLU A 14 1.24 16.49 51.70
C GLU A 14 0.65 15.21 51.09
N PRO A 15 -0.70 15.07 51.07
CA PRO A 15 -1.34 13.95 50.41
C PRO A 15 -1.10 14.01 48.89
N PRO A 16 -0.96 12.85 48.23
CA PRO A 16 -0.64 12.79 46.80
C PRO A 16 -1.72 13.45 45.95
N THR A 17 -1.29 14.06 44.85
CA THR A 17 -2.20 14.72 43.91
C THR A 17 -3.09 13.69 43.19
N PRO A 18 -4.27 14.09 42.65
CA PRO A 18 -5.17 13.18 41.94
C PRO A 18 -4.52 12.42 40.77
N ALA A 19 -3.49 13.02 40.15
CA ALA A 19 -2.72 12.39 39.07
C ALA A 19 -1.80 11.26 39.58
N GLU A 20 -1.25 11.38 40.79
CA GLU A 20 -0.39 10.36 41.41
C GLU A 20 -1.21 9.17 41.94
N SER A 21 -2.45 9.41 42.42
CA SER A 21 -3.39 8.32 42.76
C SER A 21 -3.86 7.55 41.54
N ALA A 22 -4.15 8.22 40.42
CA ALA A 22 -4.58 7.55 39.19
C ALA A 22 -3.46 6.66 38.58
N CYS A 23 -2.20 7.09 38.71
CA CYS A 23 -1.05 6.31 38.26
C CYS A 23 -0.80 5.07 39.14
N ALA A 24 -0.98 5.20 40.45
CA ALA A 24 -0.88 4.08 41.39
C ALA A 24 -2.02 3.06 41.24
N GLU A 25 -3.26 3.51 40.97
CA GLU A 25 -4.39 2.62 40.69
C GLU A 25 -4.25 1.89 39.35
N ALA A 26 -3.72 2.56 38.31
CA ALA A 26 -3.42 1.92 37.02
C ALA A 26 -2.32 0.86 37.12
N GLN A 27 -1.27 1.09 37.92
CA GLN A 27 -0.21 0.11 38.17
C GLN A 27 -0.69 -1.07 39.02
N ALA A 28 -1.59 -0.85 39.98
CA ALA A 28 -2.20 -1.91 40.76
C ALA A 28 -3.15 -2.79 39.92
N TRP A 29 -3.85 -2.21 38.94
CA TRP A 29 -4.70 -2.93 38.00
C TRP A 29 -3.89 -3.82 37.04
N LEU A 30 -2.80 -3.30 36.47
CA LEU A 30 -1.87 -4.06 35.62
C LEU A 30 -1.20 -5.23 36.36
N ALA A 31 -0.88 -5.06 37.64
CA ALA A 31 -0.32 -6.13 38.47
C ALA A 31 -1.34 -7.24 38.83
N ALA A 32 -2.65 -6.91 38.86
CA ALA A 32 -3.71 -7.86 39.16
C ALA A 32 -4.13 -8.69 37.93
N GLU A 33 -4.07 -8.14 36.71
CA GLU A 33 -4.30 -8.90 35.47
C GLU A 33 -3.15 -9.88 35.15
N ALA A 34 -1.92 -9.57 35.55
CA ALA A 34 -0.75 -10.42 35.31
C ALA A 34 -0.76 -11.76 36.08
N LEU A 35 -1.67 -11.95 37.04
CA LEU A 35 -1.76 -13.18 37.85
C LEU A 35 -2.96 -14.10 37.53
N ALA A 36 -3.78 -13.78 36.53
CA ALA A 36 -4.96 -14.58 36.18
C ALA A 36 -4.76 -15.33 34.85
N ALA A 37 -4.10 -16.50 34.90
CA ALA A 37 -4.13 -17.45 33.80
C ALA A 37 -5.58 -17.96 33.60
N PRO A 38 -6.19 -17.84 32.41
CA PRO A 38 -7.50 -18.43 32.16
C PRO A 38 -7.39 -19.97 32.18
N PRO A 39 -8.40 -20.71 32.68
CA PRO A 39 -8.37 -22.16 32.67
C PRO A 39 -8.36 -22.67 31.23
N LEU A 40 -7.43 -23.59 30.94
CA LEU A 40 -7.36 -24.33 29.68
C LEU A 40 -8.73 -24.98 29.39
N LEU A 41 -9.42 -24.47 28.37
CA LEU A 41 -10.60 -25.12 27.81
C LEU A 41 -10.19 -26.50 27.29
N THR A 42 -10.79 -27.54 27.87
CA THR A 42 -10.65 -28.92 27.41
C THR A 42 -11.25 -29.06 26.01
N PRO A 43 -10.60 -29.80 25.09
CA PRO A 43 -11.11 -29.97 23.73
C PRO A 43 -12.44 -30.74 23.77
N PRO A 44 -13.44 -30.36 22.95
CA PRO A 44 -14.68 -31.12 22.86
C PRO A 44 -14.41 -32.53 22.33
N ALA A 45 -15.12 -33.51 22.93
CA ALA A 45 -15.03 -34.92 22.60
C ALA A 45 -15.30 -35.19 21.10
N ALA A 46 -14.51 -36.10 20.54
CA ALA A 46 -14.54 -36.51 19.14
C ALA A 46 -15.96 -36.88 18.67
N ALA A 47 -16.41 -36.24 17.59
CA ALA A 47 -17.59 -36.65 16.83
C ALA A 47 -17.35 -38.03 16.18
N PRO A 48 -18.37 -38.88 16.05
CA PRO A 48 -18.21 -40.25 15.57
C PRO A 48 -17.84 -40.29 14.07
N ALA A 49 -17.00 -41.27 13.74
CA ALA A 49 -16.44 -41.51 12.42
C ALA A 49 -17.51 -41.64 11.32
N CYS A 50 -17.42 -40.79 10.30
CA CYS A 50 -18.15 -40.97 9.05
C CYS A 50 -17.40 -42.02 8.21
N GLU A 51 -18.11 -43.11 7.87
CA GLU A 51 -17.59 -44.28 7.16
C GLU A 51 -16.97 -43.91 5.82
N THR A 52 -15.71 -44.31 5.63
CA THR A 52 -15.01 -44.32 4.34
C THR A 52 -15.59 -45.44 3.46
N ARG A 53 -16.16 -45.08 2.31
CA ARG A 53 -16.43 -46.01 1.19
C ARG A 53 -15.36 -45.84 0.09
N PRO A 54 -14.92 -46.94 -0.55
CA PRO A 54 -13.76 -46.94 -1.43
C PRO A 54 -14.03 -46.27 -2.79
N SER A 55 -13.01 -45.57 -3.28
CA SER A 55 -12.95 -44.97 -4.61
C SER A 55 -13.13 -46.01 -5.72
N ALA A 56 -14.13 -45.83 -6.57
CA ALA A 56 -14.23 -46.50 -7.84
C ALA A 56 -13.51 -45.66 -8.91
N ILE A 57 -12.49 -46.26 -9.52
CA ILE A 57 -11.83 -45.80 -10.72
C ILE A 57 -12.85 -45.86 -11.87
N ILE A 58 -13.11 -44.75 -12.55
CA ILE A 58 -13.85 -44.73 -13.82
C ILE A 58 -12.99 -43.98 -14.83
N ASP A 59 -12.55 -44.73 -15.84
CA ASP A 59 -11.85 -44.23 -17.03
C ASP A 59 -12.67 -43.16 -17.74
N GLY A 60 -12.12 -41.94 -17.81
CA GLY A 60 -12.70 -40.83 -18.54
C GLY A 60 -12.49 -40.98 -20.04
N THR A 61 -13.48 -41.53 -20.74
CA THR A 61 -13.68 -41.27 -22.17
C THR A 61 -14.81 -40.25 -22.30
N MET A 62 -14.47 -39.01 -22.67
CA MET A 62 -15.43 -37.91 -22.86
C MET A 62 -16.24 -38.12 -24.16
N PRO A 63 -17.59 -38.10 -24.13
CA PRO A 63 -18.39 -38.08 -25.35
C PRO A 63 -18.53 -36.64 -25.89
N SER A 64 -18.28 -36.51 -27.19
CA SER A 64 -18.47 -35.31 -28.00
C SER A 64 -19.97 -34.95 -28.08
N LEU A 65 -20.33 -33.74 -27.62
CA LEU A 65 -21.64 -33.13 -27.85
C LEU A 65 -21.52 -32.19 -29.05
N LEU A 66 -21.91 -32.69 -30.22
CA LEU A 66 -22.17 -31.93 -31.44
C LEU A 66 -23.35 -30.99 -31.21
N ALA A 67 -23.08 -29.68 -31.20
CA ALA A 67 -24.09 -28.64 -31.29
C ALA A 67 -24.47 -28.40 -32.76
N THR A 68 -25.78 -28.35 -33.02
CA THR A 68 -26.42 -28.04 -34.30
C THR A 68 -26.07 -26.61 -34.75
N PRO A 69 -25.83 -26.34 -36.05
CA PRO A 69 -25.50 -24.99 -36.51
C PRO A 69 -26.75 -24.10 -36.51
N ALA A 70 -26.69 -22.98 -35.79
CA ALA A 70 -27.66 -21.90 -35.89
C ALA A 70 -27.32 -21.03 -37.12
N GLU A 71 -28.33 -20.73 -37.94
CA GLU A 71 -28.24 -19.88 -39.11
C GLU A 71 -27.73 -18.47 -38.75
N ALA A 72 -26.73 -18.00 -39.51
CA ALA A 72 -26.18 -16.65 -39.42
C ALA A 72 -27.16 -15.63 -40.03
N PRO A 73 -27.39 -14.46 -39.39
CA PRO A 73 -28.03 -13.34 -40.06
C PRO A 73 -27.06 -12.73 -41.07
N SER A 74 -27.56 -12.51 -42.29
CA SER A 74 -26.86 -11.89 -43.41
C SER A 74 -26.70 -10.38 -43.23
N GLU A 75 -25.55 -9.88 -43.71
CA GLU A 75 -25.31 -8.50 -44.14
C GLU A 75 -25.49 -7.42 -43.06
N ALA A 76 -24.49 -7.30 -42.19
CA ALA A 76 -24.13 -6.01 -41.61
C ALA A 76 -23.19 -5.31 -42.61
N GLU A 77 -23.62 -4.15 -43.09
CA GLU A 77 -22.87 -3.25 -43.95
C GLU A 77 -21.47 -3.02 -43.37
N ALA A 78 -20.44 -3.16 -44.21
CA ALA A 78 -19.08 -2.79 -43.88
C ALA A 78 -19.05 -1.27 -43.65
N THR A 79 -19.19 -0.86 -42.39
CA THR A 79 -18.70 0.43 -41.94
C THR A 79 -17.20 0.42 -42.11
N ASP A 80 -16.69 1.39 -42.85
CA ASP A 80 -15.26 1.67 -43.06
C ASP A 80 -14.48 1.37 -41.77
N ASP A 81 -13.39 0.61 -41.90
CA ASP A 81 -12.33 0.52 -40.90
C ASP A 81 -11.83 1.97 -40.65
N ASP A 82 -12.46 2.67 -39.71
CA ASP A 82 -11.80 3.75 -39.00
C ASP A 82 -10.53 3.15 -38.41
N ASP A 83 -9.37 3.75 -38.70
CA ASP A 83 -8.06 3.45 -38.13
C ASP A 83 -8.16 3.34 -36.59
N VAL A 84 -8.55 2.16 -36.08
CA VAL A 84 -8.39 1.83 -34.68
C VAL A 84 -6.92 1.53 -34.54
N ASP A 85 -6.18 2.57 -34.17
CA ASP A 85 -4.82 2.47 -33.69
C ASP A 85 -4.67 1.16 -32.90
N PRO A 86 -3.77 0.24 -33.31
CA PRO A 86 -3.61 -1.01 -32.60
C PRO A 86 -3.34 -0.69 -31.12
N PRO A 87 -3.76 -1.55 -30.18
CA PRO A 87 -3.28 -1.41 -28.81
C PRO A 87 -1.76 -1.28 -28.87
N PHE A 88 -1.20 -0.25 -28.22
CA PHE A 88 0.22 0.15 -28.32
C PHE A 88 0.63 0.86 -29.63
N ALA A 89 -0.29 1.55 -30.31
CA ALA A 89 0.04 2.45 -31.43
C ALA A 89 1.23 3.34 -31.05
N SER A 90 2.25 3.23 -31.88
CA SER A 90 3.65 3.36 -31.50
C SER A 90 3.96 4.60 -30.65
N ALA A 91 4.59 4.36 -29.51
CA ALA A 91 5.39 5.40 -28.84
C ALA A 91 6.36 6.05 -29.85
N PRO A 92 6.71 7.33 -29.68
CA PRO A 92 7.59 8.07 -30.59
C PRO A 92 9.02 7.50 -30.72
N ILE A 93 9.39 6.53 -29.87
CA ILE A 93 10.69 5.86 -29.89
C ILE A 93 10.78 4.88 -31.08
N ASP A 94 11.31 5.33 -32.21
CA ASP A 94 11.73 4.46 -33.33
C ASP A 94 13.05 3.75 -33.00
N ALA A 95 13.13 2.98 -31.91
CA ALA A 95 14.32 2.22 -31.53
C ALA A 95 13.98 0.77 -31.20
N THR A 96 14.93 -0.14 -31.44
CA THR A 96 14.88 -1.51 -30.89
C THR A 96 15.77 -1.57 -29.66
N ILE A 97 15.20 -1.97 -28.53
CA ILE A 97 15.86 -1.97 -27.23
C ILE A 97 16.12 -3.41 -26.79
N GLU A 98 17.37 -3.73 -26.48
CA GLU A 98 17.76 -4.97 -25.81
C GLU A 98 18.14 -4.66 -24.36
N VAL A 99 17.43 -5.25 -23.40
CA VAL A 99 17.69 -5.06 -21.97
C VAL A 99 18.26 -6.36 -21.41
N PHE A 100 19.40 -6.31 -20.76
CA PHE A 100 20.02 -7.49 -20.16
C PHE A 100 20.54 -7.20 -18.76
N GLY A 101 20.52 -8.24 -17.94
CA GLY A 101 21.13 -8.20 -16.62
C GLY A 101 22.61 -8.53 -16.69
N ALA A 102 23.42 -7.76 -15.96
CA ALA A 102 24.83 -8.04 -15.73
C ALA A 102 25.11 -8.21 -14.24
N SER A 103 26.05 -9.08 -13.93
CA SER A 103 26.67 -9.27 -12.62
C SER A 103 28.15 -9.57 -12.83
N ASP A 104 28.98 -9.41 -11.80
CA ASP A 104 30.43 -9.60 -11.90
C ASP A 104 30.82 -11.00 -12.42
N ASP A 105 29.99 -12.00 -12.17
CA ASP A 105 30.20 -13.39 -12.58
C ASP A 105 29.51 -13.76 -13.91
N GLN A 106 28.75 -12.84 -14.52
CA GLN A 106 28.02 -13.08 -15.77
C GLN A 106 28.69 -12.38 -16.94
N ALA A 107 29.07 -13.17 -17.95
CA ALA A 107 29.56 -12.63 -19.20
C ALA A 107 28.49 -11.76 -19.87
N TRP A 108 28.90 -10.57 -20.31
CA TRP A 108 28.02 -9.69 -21.07
C TRP A 108 27.66 -10.37 -22.40
N PRO A 109 26.39 -10.28 -22.84
CA PRO A 109 26.02 -10.77 -24.16
C PRO A 109 26.79 -9.98 -25.23
N ARG A 110 26.97 -10.59 -26.40
CA ARG A 110 27.54 -9.87 -27.54
C ARG A 110 26.57 -8.76 -27.95
N LEU A 111 26.99 -7.52 -27.76
CA LEU A 111 26.21 -6.33 -28.07
C LEU A 111 26.36 -5.97 -29.54
N ASP A 112 25.24 -5.89 -30.26
CA ASP A 112 25.15 -5.30 -31.59
C ASP A 112 24.24 -4.07 -31.51
N ALA A 113 24.74 -3.05 -30.80
CA ALA A 113 24.02 -1.85 -30.44
C ALA A 113 24.77 -0.59 -30.88
N ASP A 114 24.01 0.43 -31.27
CA ASP A 114 24.53 1.73 -31.67
C ASP A 114 24.76 2.65 -30.45
N LEU A 115 24.16 2.31 -29.29
CA LEU A 115 24.29 2.97 -28.00
C LEU A 115 24.11 1.97 -26.85
N LEU A 116 24.95 2.05 -25.82
CA LEU A 116 24.80 1.33 -24.55
C LEU A 116 24.41 2.31 -23.43
N LEU A 117 23.29 2.05 -22.78
CA LEU A 117 22.88 2.73 -21.54
C LEU A 117 23.17 1.80 -20.36
N CYS A 118 23.99 2.25 -19.42
CA CYS A 118 24.49 1.43 -18.33
C CYS A 118 24.03 1.98 -16.97
N ALA A 119 23.52 1.11 -16.10
CA ALA A 119 23.25 1.46 -14.72
C ALA A 119 24.57 1.81 -13.98
N ASP A 120 24.55 2.81 -13.10
CA ASP A 120 25.74 3.35 -12.42
C ASP A 120 26.53 2.31 -11.61
N ALA A 121 25.85 1.27 -11.12
CA ALA A 121 26.48 0.19 -10.35
C ALA A 121 27.32 -0.77 -11.21
N LEU A 122 27.28 -0.65 -12.54
CA LEU A 122 27.96 -1.54 -13.47
C LEU A 122 29.12 -0.84 -14.16
N SER A 123 30.22 -1.57 -14.33
CA SER A 123 31.33 -1.16 -15.20
C SER A 123 31.24 -1.92 -16.52
N PRO A 124 31.02 -1.23 -17.66
CA PRO A 124 31.02 -1.87 -18.97
C PRO A 124 32.42 -2.42 -19.29
N PRO A 125 32.53 -3.55 -20.00
CA PRO A 125 33.82 -4.10 -20.37
C PRO A 125 34.52 -3.19 -21.40
N ALA A 126 35.85 -3.21 -21.42
CA ALA A 126 36.65 -2.26 -22.20
C ALA A 126 36.56 -2.47 -23.72
N ASP A 127 36.00 -3.59 -24.17
CA ASP A 127 35.84 -4.02 -25.57
C ASP A 127 34.43 -3.71 -26.14
N VAL A 128 33.64 -2.86 -25.47
CA VAL A 128 32.37 -2.37 -26.02
C VAL A 128 32.63 -1.40 -27.18
N ASP A 129 32.23 -1.81 -28.39
CA ASP A 129 32.45 -1.07 -29.65
C ASP A 129 31.38 0.02 -29.93
N CYS A 130 30.74 0.58 -28.89
CA CYS A 130 29.73 1.64 -29.04
C CYS A 130 29.80 2.69 -27.91
N PRO A 131 29.20 3.88 -28.08
CA PRO A 131 29.11 4.88 -27.02
C PRO A 131 28.41 4.32 -25.78
N VAL A 132 28.96 4.61 -24.61
CA VAL A 132 28.36 4.25 -23.32
C VAL A 132 27.91 5.51 -22.59
N GLU A 133 26.65 5.52 -22.18
CA GLU A 133 26.03 6.60 -21.42
C GLU A 133 25.37 6.04 -20.16
N ALA A 134 25.15 6.91 -19.16
CA ALA A 134 24.39 6.55 -17.97
C ALA A 134 22.93 6.27 -18.34
N LEU A 135 22.33 5.26 -17.71
CA LEU A 135 20.92 4.96 -17.86
C LEU A 135 20.07 6.11 -17.27
N PRO A 136 19.14 6.71 -18.05
CA PRO A 136 18.24 7.74 -17.52
C PRO A 136 17.37 7.22 -16.37
N ALA A 137 17.00 8.10 -15.45
CA ALA A 137 16.26 7.73 -14.24
C ALA A 137 14.78 7.46 -14.52
N THR A 138 14.24 8.01 -15.61
CA THR A 138 12.82 7.89 -15.98
C THR A 138 12.61 7.48 -17.43
N LEU A 139 11.44 6.88 -17.71
CA LEU A 139 11.02 6.59 -19.08
C LEU A 139 10.88 7.84 -19.94
N SER A 140 10.50 8.98 -19.34
CA SER A 140 10.38 10.25 -20.07
C SER A 140 11.73 10.77 -20.52
N GLU A 141 12.75 10.71 -19.66
CA GLU A 141 14.11 11.09 -20.05
C GLU A 141 14.69 10.15 -21.10
N LEU A 142 14.38 8.85 -21.01
CA LEU A 142 14.73 7.89 -22.04
C LEU A 142 14.05 8.23 -23.37
N ASP A 143 12.77 8.59 -23.35
CA ASP A 143 12.02 9.02 -24.54
C ASP A 143 12.63 10.29 -25.14
N ASP A 144 12.89 11.31 -24.32
CA ASP A 144 13.54 12.56 -24.76
C ASP A 144 14.93 12.29 -25.38
N ARG A 145 15.69 11.35 -24.81
CA ARG A 145 17.02 10.97 -25.30
C ARG A 145 16.98 10.21 -26.62
N LEU A 146 15.98 9.35 -26.80
CA LEU A 146 15.81 8.53 -28.01
C LEU A 146 14.97 9.24 -29.07
N GLY A 147 14.24 10.29 -28.69
CA GLY A 147 13.40 11.11 -29.53
C GLY A 147 14.19 11.74 -30.68
N GLY A 148 13.78 11.45 -31.91
CA GLY A 148 14.42 11.98 -33.11
C GLY A 148 15.75 11.33 -33.51
N ALA A 149 16.21 10.29 -32.80
CA ALA A 149 17.43 9.55 -33.14
C ALA A 149 17.28 8.69 -34.41
N GLY A 150 16.04 8.50 -34.91
CA GLY A 150 15.74 7.56 -35.98
C GLY A 150 15.92 6.11 -35.53
N ARG A 151 15.90 5.18 -36.48
CA ARG A 151 15.98 3.73 -36.23
C ARG A 151 17.34 3.28 -35.70
N ILE A 152 17.53 3.36 -34.38
CA ILE A 152 18.75 2.93 -33.67
C ILE A 152 18.52 1.69 -32.80
N ARG A 153 19.59 0.95 -32.54
CA ARG A 153 19.63 -0.20 -31.64
C ARG A 153 20.25 0.20 -30.31
N VAL A 154 19.49 0.07 -29.24
CA VAL A 154 19.91 0.49 -27.90
C VAL A 154 20.06 -0.75 -27.02
N ALA A 155 21.23 -0.91 -26.41
CA ALA A 155 21.44 -1.89 -25.35
C ALA A 155 21.28 -1.20 -23.99
N ILE A 156 20.59 -1.84 -23.05
CA ILE A 156 20.44 -1.38 -21.68
C ILE A 156 20.99 -2.46 -20.75
N ALA A 157 22.04 -2.12 -20.00
CA ALA A 157 22.64 -2.98 -18.99
C ALA A 157 22.15 -2.58 -17.59
N VAL A 158 21.60 -3.54 -16.85
CA VAL A 158 21.15 -3.34 -15.47
C VAL A 158 21.75 -4.36 -14.51
N ALA A 159 21.91 -3.96 -13.25
CA ALA A 159 22.40 -4.87 -12.22
C ALA A 159 21.30 -5.89 -11.87
N GLY A 160 21.58 -7.18 -12.10
CA GLY A 160 20.63 -8.28 -11.87
C GLY A 160 19.54 -8.41 -12.93
N ASP A 161 18.43 -9.08 -12.62
CA ASP A 161 17.40 -9.40 -13.62
C ASP A 161 16.56 -8.18 -14.05
N PRO A 162 16.43 -7.90 -15.37
CA PRO A 162 15.69 -6.74 -15.86
C PRO A 162 14.19 -6.71 -15.56
N LEU A 163 13.58 -7.85 -15.27
CA LEU A 163 12.15 -7.96 -14.94
C LEU A 163 11.91 -7.94 -13.43
N VAL A 164 12.96 -8.08 -12.61
CA VAL A 164 12.86 -8.02 -11.14
C VAL A 164 13.22 -6.63 -10.63
N ALA A 165 14.42 -6.13 -10.97
CA ALA A 165 14.96 -4.87 -10.45
C ALA A 165 15.22 -3.83 -11.54
N GLY A 166 15.08 -4.20 -12.82
CA GLY A 166 15.34 -3.32 -13.96
C GLY A 166 14.09 -2.71 -14.60
N PRO A 167 14.29 -1.90 -15.66
CA PRO A 167 13.22 -1.21 -16.36
C PRO A 167 12.47 -2.10 -17.36
N GLY A 168 12.80 -3.40 -17.46
CA GLY A 168 12.30 -4.29 -18.51
C GLY A 168 10.77 -4.37 -18.53
N ARG A 169 10.12 -4.44 -17.37
CA ARG A 169 8.64 -4.44 -17.26
C ARG A 169 8.03 -3.15 -17.78
N SER A 170 8.57 -2.00 -17.37
CA SER A 170 8.08 -0.68 -17.75
C SER A 170 8.30 -0.42 -19.24
N LEU A 171 9.44 -0.84 -19.79
CA LEU A 171 9.75 -0.75 -21.22
C LEU A 171 8.82 -1.63 -22.06
N LEU A 172 8.60 -2.88 -21.65
CA LEU A 172 7.66 -3.78 -22.34
C LEU A 172 6.23 -3.22 -22.31
N ALA A 173 5.80 -2.64 -21.19
CA ALA A 173 4.48 -2.03 -21.07
C ALA A 173 4.31 -0.79 -21.95
N ALA A 174 5.36 0.03 -22.10
CA ALA A 174 5.31 1.27 -22.86
C ALA A 174 5.52 1.07 -24.37
N LEU A 175 6.40 0.15 -24.77
CA LEU A 175 6.88 0.01 -26.16
C LEU A 175 6.49 -1.31 -26.82
N GLY A 176 6.01 -2.28 -26.05
CA GLY A 176 5.62 -3.60 -26.52
C GLY A 176 6.80 -4.55 -26.78
N PRO A 177 6.50 -5.86 -26.90
CA PRO A 177 7.52 -6.91 -27.12
C PRO A 177 8.16 -6.88 -28.51
N ASP A 178 7.56 -6.17 -29.47
CA ASP A 178 8.13 -6.02 -30.83
C ASP A 178 9.34 -5.08 -30.85
N ARG A 179 9.41 -4.14 -29.90
CA ARG A 179 10.50 -3.15 -29.78
C ARG A 179 11.46 -3.45 -28.65
N VAL A 180 11.03 -4.20 -27.64
CA VAL A 180 11.83 -4.48 -26.43
C VAL A 180 12.09 -5.98 -26.31
N ARG A 181 13.36 -6.37 -26.34
CA ARG A 181 13.82 -7.72 -26.01
C ARG A 181 14.47 -7.71 -24.65
N VAL A 182 14.10 -8.67 -23.81
CA VAL A 182 14.66 -8.80 -22.47
C VAL A 182 15.43 -10.12 -22.36
N HIS A 183 16.67 -10.04 -21.92
CA HIS A 183 17.51 -11.19 -21.60
C HIS A 183 17.47 -11.41 -20.10
N ALA A 184 16.92 -12.55 -19.68
CA ALA A 184 16.85 -12.94 -18.29
C ALA A 184 18.26 -13.07 -17.69
N ALA A 185 18.37 -12.72 -16.41
CA ALA A 185 19.58 -12.89 -15.62
C ALA A 185 19.22 -13.41 -14.23
N ILE A 186 20.24 -13.69 -13.42
CA ILE A 186 20.03 -13.99 -12.00
C ILE A 186 20.47 -12.77 -11.20
N GLY A 187 19.50 -12.07 -10.61
CA GLY A 187 19.76 -10.93 -9.73
C GLY A 187 20.21 -11.35 -8.32
N PRO A 188 20.82 -10.43 -7.56
CA PRO A 188 21.31 -10.73 -6.21
C PRO A 188 20.19 -11.20 -5.26
N LEU A 189 19.00 -10.60 -5.35
CA LEU A 189 17.84 -11.03 -4.57
C LEU A 189 17.41 -12.47 -4.94
N GLN A 190 17.37 -12.82 -6.22
CA GLN A 190 17.05 -14.18 -6.67
C GLN A 190 18.06 -15.20 -6.13
N ALA A 191 19.35 -14.87 -6.22
CA ALA A 191 20.42 -15.70 -5.68
C ALA A 191 20.27 -15.86 -4.16
N ALA A 192 20.01 -14.78 -3.43
CA ALA A 192 19.79 -14.81 -1.98
C ALA A 192 18.59 -15.69 -1.59
N LEU A 193 17.45 -15.55 -2.28
CA LEU A 193 16.25 -16.34 -2.04
C LEU A 193 16.45 -17.84 -2.31
N ALA A 194 17.19 -18.18 -3.38
CA ALA A 194 17.51 -19.57 -3.69
C ALA A 194 18.30 -20.26 -2.57
N ARG A 195 19.14 -19.52 -1.84
CA ARG A 195 19.92 -20.06 -0.71
C ARG A 195 19.06 -20.42 0.52
N ILE A 196 17.92 -19.77 0.70
CA ILE A 196 16.96 -20.05 1.78
C ILE A 196 15.72 -20.82 1.31
N GLY A 197 15.63 -21.12 0.02
CA GLY A 197 14.58 -21.96 -0.56
C GLY A 197 13.24 -21.26 -0.78
N PHE A 198 13.22 -19.93 -0.89
CA PHE A 198 12.01 -19.17 -1.22
C PHE A 198 11.94 -18.80 -2.70
N SER A 199 10.72 -18.74 -3.24
CA SER A 199 10.46 -18.22 -4.58
C SER A 199 10.17 -16.73 -4.55
N LEU A 200 10.58 -16.00 -5.59
CA LEU A 200 10.13 -14.61 -5.81
C LEU A 200 8.61 -14.49 -5.96
N THR A 201 7.92 -15.55 -6.38
CA THR A 201 6.47 -15.54 -6.56
C THR A 201 5.70 -15.64 -5.24
N ASP A 202 6.37 -16.06 -4.16
CA ASP A 202 5.73 -16.35 -2.88
C ASP A 202 5.81 -15.15 -1.91
N LEU A 203 6.51 -14.08 -2.31
CA LEU A 203 6.77 -12.92 -1.48
C LEU A 203 6.55 -11.60 -2.22
N GLU A 204 6.41 -10.54 -1.43
CA GLU A 204 6.42 -9.17 -1.91
C GLU A 204 7.80 -8.54 -1.66
N VAL A 205 8.35 -7.86 -2.67
CA VAL A 205 9.64 -7.17 -2.55
C VAL A 205 9.39 -5.73 -2.13
N LEU A 206 9.92 -5.35 -0.96
CA LEU A 206 9.83 -4.02 -0.40
C LEU A 206 11.21 -3.37 -0.44
N ASP A 207 11.29 -2.19 -1.05
CA ASP A 207 12.51 -1.42 -1.12
C ASP A 207 12.42 -0.31 -0.06
N LEU A 208 13.21 -0.42 1.01
CA LEU A 208 13.15 0.53 2.12
C LEU A 208 13.63 1.92 1.69
N GLN A 209 14.62 2.00 0.79
CA GLN A 209 15.12 3.27 0.28
C GLN A 209 14.04 4.00 -0.54
N ARG A 210 13.30 3.26 -1.37
CA ARG A 210 12.24 3.83 -2.22
C ARG A 210 10.96 4.15 -1.44
N LEU A 211 10.54 3.27 -0.54
CA LEU A 211 9.26 3.38 0.19
C LEU A 211 9.38 4.20 1.47
N GLY A 212 10.57 4.27 2.04
CA GLY A 212 10.80 4.75 3.39
C GLY A 212 10.12 3.88 4.45
N PRO A 213 10.38 4.18 5.74
CA PRO A 213 9.74 3.48 6.86
C PRO A 213 8.20 3.46 6.80
N PRO A 214 7.49 4.57 6.50
CA PRO A 214 6.02 4.57 6.46
C PRO A 214 5.46 3.67 5.37
N GLY A 215 6.06 3.66 4.17
CA GLY A 215 5.60 2.84 3.05
C GLY A 215 5.82 1.35 3.26
N VAL A 216 6.88 0.96 3.99
CA VAL A 216 7.08 -0.43 4.43
C VAL A 216 6.03 -0.82 5.46
N LEU A 217 5.83 -0.02 6.51
CA LEU A 217 4.82 -0.28 7.55
C LEU A 217 3.42 -0.43 6.95
N ALA A 218 3.08 0.39 5.96
CA ALA A 218 1.79 0.35 5.28
C ALA A 218 1.51 -0.93 4.51
N ARG A 219 2.55 -1.68 4.09
CA ARG A 219 2.43 -2.92 3.31
C ARG A 219 2.47 -4.19 4.14
N LEU A 220 2.99 -4.13 5.36
CA LEU A 220 3.07 -5.30 6.23
C LEU A 220 1.67 -5.80 6.61
N ARG A 221 1.41 -7.07 6.32
CA ARG A 221 0.16 -7.79 6.61
C ARG A 221 0.49 -9.12 7.28
N ARG A 222 -0.44 -9.65 8.07
CA ARG A 222 -0.25 -10.94 8.75
C ARG A 222 -0.16 -12.10 7.76
N GLY A 223 0.70 -13.07 8.07
CA GLY A 223 0.81 -14.32 7.31
C GLY A 223 1.34 -14.14 5.88
N ARG A 224 2.14 -13.10 5.64
CA ARG A 224 2.76 -12.79 4.35
C ARG A 224 4.28 -12.90 4.43
N LEU A 225 4.89 -13.15 3.28
CA LEU A 225 6.33 -13.22 3.12
C LEU A 225 6.78 -11.96 2.38
N TYR A 226 7.83 -11.32 2.90
CA TYR A 226 8.41 -10.12 2.33
C TYR A 226 9.91 -10.32 2.13
N ALA A 227 10.46 -9.77 1.06
CA ALA A 227 11.89 -9.51 0.94
C ALA A 227 12.09 -7.99 1.04
N VAL A 228 12.72 -7.53 2.10
CA VAL A 228 12.99 -6.12 2.35
C VAL A 228 14.44 -5.84 2.00
N CYS A 229 14.65 -4.98 1.01
CA CYS A 229 15.96 -4.42 0.70
C CYS A 229 16.28 -3.33 1.73
N PRO A 230 17.39 -3.42 2.47
CA PRO A 230 17.76 -2.39 3.43
C PRO A 230 18.11 -1.08 2.73
N ASP A 231 18.06 0.00 3.50
CA ASP A 231 18.68 1.27 3.14
C ASP A 231 20.09 1.35 3.76
N GLY A 232 20.74 2.52 3.64
CA GLY A 232 22.03 2.78 4.28
C GLY A 232 22.03 2.68 5.82
N GLU A 233 20.87 2.54 6.48
CA GLU A 233 20.76 2.33 7.93
C GLU A 233 20.85 0.84 8.33
N GLY A 234 20.87 -0.06 7.34
CA GLY A 234 21.12 -1.49 7.46
C GLY A 234 19.97 -2.31 8.06
N THR A 235 20.19 -3.61 8.24
CA THR A 235 19.10 -4.58 8.45
C THR A 235 18.40 -4.48 9.81
N ALA A 236 19.05 -3.93 10.84
CA ALA A 236 18.43 -3.73 12.16
C ALA A 236 17.23 -2.76 12.11
N ALA A 237 17.23 -1.79 11.19
CA ALA A 237 16.10 -0.89 10.98
C ALA A 237 14.83 -1.65 10.58
N ILE A 238 14.98 -2.72 9.77
CA ILE A 238 13.88 -3.56 9.33
C ILE A 238 13.28 -4.35 10.52
N GLY A 239 14.12 -4.84 11.43
CA GLY A 239 13.65 -5.46 12.68
C GLY A 239 12.76 -4.52 13.50
N ARG A 240 13.18 -3.26 13.66
CA ARG A 240 12.39 -2.23 14.36
C ARG A 240 11.05 -1.93 13.66
N LEU A 241 11.02 -1.90 12.33
CA LEU A 241 9.78 -1.70 11.57
C LEU A 241 8.81 -2.87 11.75
N LEU A 242 9.32 -4.11 11.75
CA LEU A 242 8.50 -5.30 12.03
C LEU A 242 7.91 -5.23 13.44
N GLU A 243 8.70 -4.85 14.45
CA GLU A 243 8.20 -4.65 15.80
C GLU A 243 7.15 -3.54 15.90
N GLN A 244 7.41 -2.38 15.28
CA GLN A 244 6.47 -1.26 15.26
C GLN A 244 5.13 -1.64 14.62
N ALA A 245 5.15 -2.52 13.62
CA ALA A 245 3.95 -3.05 13.00
C ALA A 245 3.30 -4.21 13.78
N GLY A 246 3.80 -4.58 14.97
CA GLY A 246 3.24 -5.64 15.82
C GLY A 246 3.70 -7.06 15.46
N PHE A 247 4.77 -7.18 14.69
CA PHE A 247 5.35 -8.44 14.21
C PHE A 247 6.67 -8.79 14.92
N HIS A 248 6.76 -8.55 16.22
CA HIS A 248 7.97 -8.80 17.01
C HIS A 248 8.44 -10.27 16.97
N GLN A 249 7.54 -11.24 16.77
CA GLN A 249 7.85 -12.68 16.59
C GLN A 249 7.92 -13.13 15.12
N ALA A 250 7.95 -12.20 14.15
CA ALA A 250 8.13 -12.58 12.75
C ALA A 250 9.43 -13.37 12.59
N ARG A 251 9.38 -14.41 11.76
CA ARG A 251 10.57 -15.19 11.41
C ARG A 251 11.32 -14.44 10.33
N VAL A 252 12.60 -14.23 10.56
CA VAL A 252 13.43 -13.39 9.71
C VAL A 252 14.69 -14.16 9.29
N TRP A 253 15.05 -14.02 8.03
CA TRP A 253 16.31 -14.51 7.48
C TRP A 253 17.09 -13.33 6.93
N ARG A 254 18.28 -13.10 7.46
CA ARG A 254 19.26 -12.19 6.86
C ARG A 254 20.13 -13.01 5.91
N VAL A 255 20.11 -12.65 4.63
CA VAL A 255 20.74 -13.42 3.56
C VAL A 255 21.34 -12.50 2.51
N SER A 256 22.52 -12.85 1.98
CA SER A 256 23.14 -12.16 0.84
C SER A 256 23.17 -13.08 -0.39
N ALA A 257 23.42 -12.50 -1.56
CA ALA A 257 23.74 -13.28 -2.75
C ALA A 257 25.06 -14.05 -2.60
N ASP A 258 26.03 -13.51 -1.85
CA ASP A 258 27.34 -14.12 -1.65
C ASP A 258 27.24 -15.42 -0.80
N PRO A 259 27.58 -16.59 -1.37
CA PRO A 259 27.54 -17.86 -0.65
C PRO A 259 28.52 -17.93 0.53
N ALA A 260 29.57 -17.09 0.57
CA ALA A 260 30.52 -17.03 1.67
C ALA A 260 29.94 -16.36 2.93
N VAL A 261 28.92 -15.51 2.78
CA VAL A 261 28.22 -14.87 3.89
C VAL A 261 27.21 -15.85 4.49
N PRO A 262 27.30 -16.23 5.78
CA PRO A 262 26.37 -17.18 6.39
C PRO A 262 24.95 -16.62 6.45
N ILE A 263 23.95 -17.50 6.36
CA ILE A 263 22.55 -17.16 6.57
C ILE A 263 22.30 -17.09 8.09
N GLU A 264 21.68 -16.00 8.54
CA GLU A 264 21.21 -15.88 9.92
C GLU A 264 19.68 -16.03 9.95
N ALA A 265 19.18 -16.94 10.79
CA ALA A 265 17.76 -17.08 11.09
C ALA A 265 17.47 -16.51 12.48
N LEU A 266 16.53 -15.58 12.55
CA LEU A 266 16.27 -14.73 13.71
C LEU A 266 14.75 -14.51 13.86
N LEU A 267 14.37 -13.97 15.01
CA LEU A 267 13.09 -13.28 15.18
C LEU A 267 13.27 -11.77 14.94
N ALA A 268 12.18 -11.06 14.66
CA ALA A 268 12.25 -9.62 14.38
C ALA A 268 12.91 -8.81 15.50
N PHE A 269 12.59 -9.11 16.76
CA PHE A 269 13.24 -8.46 17.90
C PHE A 269 14.73 -8.82 18.04
N GLU A 270 15.13 -10.03 17.62
CA GLU A 270 16.54 -10.41 17.65
C GLU A 270 17.33 -9.67 16.56
N LEU A 271 16.69 -9.37 15.42
CA LEU A 271 17.27 -8.57 14.35
C LEU A 271 17.39 -7.09 14.74
N SER A 272 16.39 -6.51 15.41
CA SER A 272 16.41 -5.11 15.81
C SER A 272 17.53 -4.80 16.82
N ASP A 273 17.85 -5.76 17.69
CA ASP A 273 18.94 -5.71 18.66
C ASP A 273 20.31 -5.98 18.04
N ARG A 274 20.39 -6.37 16.75
CA ARG A 274 21.70 -6.58 16.09
C ARG A 274 22.41 -5.26 15.85
N PRO A 275 23.75 -5.24 16.02
CA PRO A 275 24.55 -4.12 15.57
C PRO A 275 24.49 -4.05 14.04
N THR A 276 24.24 -2.85 13.50
CA THR A 276 24.32 -2.59 12.06
C THR A 276 25.79 -2.65 11.62
N PRO A 277 26.20 -3.57 10.73
CA PRO A 277 27.54 -3.55 10.17
C PRO A 277 27.70 -2.35 9.21
N ALA A 278 28.94 -1.86 9.04
CA ALA A 278 29.21 -0.70 8.19
C ALA A 278 28.90 -0.90 6.69
N CYS A 279 28.75 -2.16 6.25
CA CYS A 279 28.31 -2.56 4.92
C CYS A 279 27.40 -3.78 5.11
N ASP A 280 26.12 -3.66 4.74
CA ASP A 280 25.15 -4.75 4.87
C ASP A 280 24.51 -4.99 3.50
N ASP A 281 25.22 -5.69 2.63
CA ASP A 281 24.70 -6.12 1.31
C ASP A 281 23.74 -7.32 1.42
N GLY A 282 23.07 -7.43 2.56
CA GLY A 282 22.14 -8.49 2.91
C GLY A 282 20.70 -8.05 2.74
N TYR A 283 19.89 -8.91 2.15
CA TYR A 283 18.43 -8.80 2.17
C TYR A 283 17.87 -9.34 3.48
N VAL A 284 16.74 -8.79 3.90
CA VAL A 284 15.95 -9.34 5.01
C VAL A 284 14.70 -9.98 4.43
N VAL A 285 14.57 -11.29 4.61
CA VAL A 285 13.36 -12.02 4.24
C VAL A 285 12.56 -12.25 5.52
N ALA A 286 11.34 -11.73 5.57
CA ALA A 286 10.50 -11.73 6.77
C ALA A 286 9.18 -12.45 6.50
N TYR A 287 8.86 -13.43 7.34
CA TYR A 287 7.55 -14.07 7.39
C TYR A 287 6.78 -13.56 8.61
N THR A 288 5.72 -12.78 8.35
CA THR A 288 4.94 -12.03 9.36
C THR A 288 3.94 -12.90 10.12
N VAL A 289 4.46 -13.92 10.80
CA VAL A 289 3.72 -14.76 11.75
C VAL A 289 3.88 -14.26 13.19
N GLY A 290 2.97 -14.70 14.07
CA GLY A 290 3.07 -14.37 15.49
C GLY A 290 2.78 -12.90 15.80
N ALA A 291 1.87 -12.28 15.04
CA ALA A 291 1.40 -10.93 15.33
C ALA A 291 0.78 -10.84 16.73
N ASP A 292 1.08 -9.76 17.44
CA ASP A 292 0.64 -9.53 18.83
C ASP A 292 -0.81 -9.04 18.98
N GLY A 293 -1.51 -8.87 17.87
CA GLY A 293 -2.88 -8.35 17.83
C GLY A 293 -2.97 -6.89 17.43
N SER A 294 -1.88 -6.12 17.49
CA SER A 294 -1.85 -4.69 17.16
C SER A 294 -1.84 -4.40 15.64
N SER A 295 -1.27 -5.31 14.82
CA SER A 295 -1.32 -5.16 13.36
C SER A 295 -2.75 -5.17 12.85
N ARG A 296 -3.08 -4.23 11.97
CA ARG A 296 -4.38 -4.18 11.31
C ARG A 296 -4.16 -4.54 9.84
N ASP A 297 -4.84 -5.57 9.35
CA ASP A 297 -4.76 -5.97 7.94
C ASP A 297 -5.79 -5.24 7.07
N TRP A 298 -6.90 -4.84 7.68
CA TRP A 298 -8.03 -4.19 7.02
C TRP A 298 -8.17 -2.72 7.44
N PRO A 299 -8.82 -1.89 6.61
CA PRO A 299 -9.32 -0.58 7.01
C PRO A 299 -10.26 -0.66 8.23
N GLY A 300 -10.48 0.46 8.89
CA GLY A 300 -11.32 0.56 10.10
C GLY A 300 -10.55 1.10 11.29
N ILE A 301 -9.89 2.25 11.12
CA ILE A 301 -9.28 2.95 12.26
C ILE A 301 -10.42 3.40 13.20
N PRO A 302 -10.40 3.09 14.50
CA PRO A 302 -11.49 3.47 15.40
C PRO A 302 -11.71 4.98 15.41
N SER A 303 -12.97 5.42 15.39
CA SER A 303 -13.29 6.87 15.44
C SER A 303 -12.82 7.53 16.73
N THR A 304 -12.60 6.77 17.80
CA THR A 304 -12.03 7.24 19.08
C THR A 304 -10.56 7.67 18.99
N GLU A 305 -9.87 7.38 17.88
CA GLU A 305 -8.49 7.82 17.66
C GLU A 305 -8.38 9.25 17.08
N PHE A 306 -9.53 9.89 16.86
CA PHE A 306 -9.67 11.21 16.24
C PHE A 306 -10.61 12.09 17.07
N ASP A 307 -10.51 13.41 16.92
CA ASP A 307 -11.34 14.36 17.65
C ASP A 307 -12.71 14.58 16.99
N ALA A 308 -12.77 14.63 15.66
CA ALA A 308 -13.99 14.95 14.92
C ALA A 308 -14.02 14.30 13.53
N VAL A 309 -14.43 13.03 13.47
CA VAL A 309 -14.53 12.23 12.24
C VAL A 309 -15.86 11.50 12.12
N LEU A 310 -16.16 11.02 10.90
CA LEU A 310 -17.30 10.14 10.70
C LEU A 310 -17.15 8.82 11.46
N PRO A 311 -18.27 8.20 11.89
CA PRO A 311 -18.24 6.86 12.47
C PRO A 311 -17.54 5.86 11.55
N GLU A 312 -16.78 4.93 12.13
CA GLU A 312 -16.05 3.89 11.37
C GLU A 312 -16.94 3.16 10.35
N ALA A 313 -18.16 2.77 10.75
CA ALA A 313 -19.13 2.12 9.87
C ALA A 313 -19.51 2.97 8.65
N ALA A 314 -19.59 4.30 8.80
CA ALA A 314 -19.88 5.21 7.69
C ALA A 314 -18.70 5.28 6.72
N ARG A 315 -17.47 5.35 7.25
CA ARG A 315 -16.25 5.40 6.42
C ARG A 315 -16.02 4.10 5.66
N LEU A 316 -16.21 2.95 6.31
CA LEU A 316 -16.09 1.64 5.67
C LEU A 316 -17.14 1.44 4.57
N LEU A 317 -18.40 1.87 4.82
CA LEU A 317 -19.44 1.84 3.79
C LEU A 317 -19.11 2.76 2.60
N ALA A 318 -18.57 3.95 2.89
CA ALA A 318 -18.13 4.87 1.84
C ALA A 318 -17.01 4.24 0.99
N LEU A 319 -15.98 3.64 1.60
CA LEU A 319 -14.92 2.92 0.88
C LEU A 319 -15.46 1.74 0.06
N ALA A 320 -16.41 0.99 0.61
CA ALA A 320 -17.07 -0.09 -0.10
C ALA A 320 -17.85 0.39 -1.35
N TRP A 321 -18.38 1.61 -1.35
CA TRP A 321 -19.00 2.20 -2.55
C TRP A 321 -17.98 2.85 -3.50
N LEU A 322 -16.89 3.41 -2.96
CA LEU A 322 -15.84 4.04 -3.76
C LEU A 322 -14.99 3.02 -4.52
N GLN A 323 -14.74 1.83 -3.96
CA GLN A 323 -13.92 0.78 -4.60
C GLN A 323 -12.63 1.34 -5.24
N PRO A 324 -11.72 1.94 -4.45
CA PRO A 324 -10.56 2.60 -5.01
C PRO A 324 -9.53 1.60 -5.59
N GLY A 325 -8.99 1.94 -6.75
CA GLY A 325 -7.89 1.24 -7.41
C GLY A 325 -6.52 1.80 -7.02
N ALA A 326 -5.45 1.03 -7.29
CA ALA A 326 -4.07 1.41 -7.00
C ALA A 326 -3.58 2.57 -7.89
N ASP A 327 -3.99 2.62 -9.16
CA ASP A 327 -3.52 3.63 -10.13
C ASP A 327 -4.43 4.88 -10.20
N GLU A 328 -5.42 4.97 -9.31
CA GLU A 328 -6.42 6.03 -9.34
C GLU A 328 -5.95 7.28 -8.57
N CYS A 329 -6.28 8.46 -9.12
CA CYS A 329 -6.16 9.73 -8.39
C CYS A 329 -7.42 9.95 -7.56
N GLY A 330 -7.24 10.15 -6.27
CA GLY A 330 -8.29 10.29 -5.28
C GLY A 330 -8.31 11.67 -4.62
N TRP A 331 -9.50 12.21 -4.35
CA TRP A 331 -9.65 13.33 -3.41
C TRP A 331 -10.37 12.84 -2.15
N SER A 332 -9.81 13.14 -0.98
CA SER A 332 -10.50 12.99 0.31
C SER A 332 -10.68 14.36 0.95
N ILE A 333 -11.92 14.85 0.94
CA ILE A 333 -12.27 16.19 1.42
C ILE A 333 -12.90 16.03 2.80
N GLU A 334 -12.07 16.06 3.85
CA GLU A 334 -12.46 15.75 5.22
C GLU A 334 -12.16 16.88 6.21
N GLY A 335 -11.23 17.78 5.87
CA GLY A 335 -10.69 18.82 6.76
C GLY A 335 -9.39 18.37 7.43
N ASP A 336 -9.21 18.73 8.70
CA ASP A 336 -7.93 18.55 9.41
C ASP A 336 -7.58 17.08 9.72
N GLU A 337 -8.57 16.20 9.87
CA GLU A 337 -8.40 14.79 10.23
C GLU A 337 -8.85 13.87 9.07
N PRO A 338 -7.91 13.35 8.26
CA PRO A 338 -8.21 12.67 7.01
C PRO A 338 -8.46 11.16 7.21
N ALA A 339 -9.42 10.82 8.07
CA ALA A 339 -9.57 9.44 8.54
C ALA A 339 -9.96 8.43 7.45
N LEU A 340 -10.82 8.81 6.49
CA LEU A 340 -11.11 7.94 5.35
C LEU A 340 -9.91 7.83 4.41
N ALA A 341 -9.13 8.90 4.22
CA ALA A 341 -7.91 8.83 3.42
C ALA A 341 -6.88 7.85 4.01
N LEU A 342 -6.75 7.79 5.33
CA LEU A 342 -5.88 6.82 6.02
C LEU A 342 -6.39 5.39 5.81
N ASP A 343 -7.69 5.15 5.99
CA ASP A 343 -8.33 3.85 5.74
C ASP A 343 -8.16 3.42 4.27
N TRP A 344 -8.32 4.34 3.32
CA TRP A 344 -8.07 4.14 1.90
C TRP A 344 -6.60 3.77 1.65
N SER A 345 -5.67 4.57 2.13
CA SER A 345 -4.23 4.36 1.94
C SER A 345 -3.76 3.01 2.47
N ARG A 346 -4.38 2.48 3.53
CA ARG A 346 -4.06 1.13 4.01
C ARG A 346 -4.59 0.03 3.09
N GLU A 347 -5.72 0.22 2.43
CA GLU A 347 -6.20 -0.73 1.41
C GLU A 347 -5.37 -0.65 0.12
N ARG A 348 -4.96 0.55 -0.26
CA ARG A 348 -4.19 0.84 -1.48
C ARG A 348 -3.03 1.80 -1.18
N PRO A 349 -1.87 1.29 -0.71
CA PRO A 349 -0.71 2.11 -0.36
C PRO A 349 -0.18 2.96 -1.53
N GLU A 350 -0.33 2.46 -2.76
CA GLU A 350 0.12 3.12 -3.99
C GLU A 350 -0.83 4.22 -4.49
N ALA A 351 -2.07 4.27 -3.98
CA ALA A 351 -3.07 5.20 -4.47
C ALA A 351 -2.69 6.64 -4.14
N ARG A 352 -2.76 7.53 -5.13
CA ARG A 352 -2.49 8.97 -4.93
C ARG A 352 -3.72 9.65 -4.38
N ILE A 353 -3.71 10.00 -3.11
CA ILE A 353 -4.87 10.55 -2.38
C ILE A 353 -4.54 11.96 -1.92
N HIS A 354 -5.23 12.93 -2.50
CA HIS A 354 -5.17 14.34 -2.10
C HIS A 354 -6.08 14.55 -0.88
N CYS A 355 -5.46 14.74 0.29
CA CYS A 355 -6.11 15.03 1.57
C CYS A 355 -6.39 16.53 1.69
N VAL A 356 -7.62 16.91 1.33
CA VAL A 356 -8.02 18.30 1.17
C VAL A 356 -8.46 18.91 2.49
N GLY A 357 -7.86 20.06 2.81
CA GLY A 357 -8.03 20.78 4.07
C GLY A 357 -7.11 20.28 5.18
N THR A 358 -6.16 19.39 4.89
CA THR A 358 -5.23 18.84 5.89
C THR A 358 -3.84 19.48 5.75
N ALA A 359 -3.27 19.94 6.87
CA ALA A 359 -1.89 20.43 6.92
C ALA A 359 -0.86 19.28 6.81
N ASP A 360 0.29 19.54 6.19
CA ASP A 360 1.33 18.54 5.94
C ASP A 360 1.82 17.84 7.22
N ASP A 361 2.21 18.61 8.24
CA ASP A 361 2.63 18.08 9.55
C ASP A 361 1.54 17.22 10.21
N CYS A 362 0.27 17.57 10.01
CA CYS A 362 -0.87 16.83 10.54
C CYS A 362 -1.01 15.48 9.83
N LEU A 363 -0.98 15.50 8.50
CA LEU A 363 -1.07 14.32 7.66
C LEU A 363 0.10 13.35 7.95
N ALA A 364 1.33 13.86 8.03
CA ALA A 364 2.52 13.06 8.34
C ALA A 364 2.40 12.37 9.70
N ARG A 365 1.92 13.07 10.74
CA ARG A 365 1.69 12.50 12.07
C ARG A 365 0.67 11.37 12.04
N PHE A 366 -0.47 11.56 11.38
CA PHE A 366 -1.50 10.53 11.26
C PHE A 366 -1.03 9.35 10.41
N ALA A 367 -0.35 9.60 9.30
CA ALA A 367 0.19 8.57 8.43
C ALA A 367 1.20 7.68 9.18
N LEU A 368 2.09 8.27 9.97
CA LEU A 368 3.03 7.54 10.82
C LEU A 368 2.30 6.70 11.88
N ARG A 369 1.36 7.31 12.61
CA ARG A 369 0.61 6.65 13.69
C ARG A 369 -0.21 5.46 13.19
N HIS A 370 -0.78 5.56 12.00
CA HIS A 370 -1.71 4.55 11.47
C HIS A 370 -1.11 3.71 10.34
N HIS A 371 0.19 3.82 10.08
CA HIS A 371 0.88 3.06 9.03
C HIS A 371 0.22 3.25 7.66
N ALA A 372 -0.06 4.50 7.30
CA ALA A 372 -0.57 4.82 5.97
C ALA A 372 0.56 4.81 4.94
N GLY A 373 0.20 4.48 3.69
CA GLY A 373 1.12 4.40 2.56
C GLY A 373 1.61 5.75 2.06
N GLU A 374 2.60 5.69 1.17
CA GLU A 374 3.33 6.82 0.61
C GLU A 374 2.51 7.70 -0.34
N GLY A 375 1.32 7.26 -0.76
CA GLY A 375 0.49 7.97 -1.73
C GLY A 375 -0.35 9.13 -1.18
N LEU A 376 -0.24 9.45 0.12
CA LEU A 376 -0.98 10.56 0.73
C LEU A 376 -0.33 11.93 0.43
N LEU A 377 -1.13 12.88 -0.03
CA LEU A 377 -0.69 14.24 -0.40
C LEU A 377 -1.52 15.28 0.37
N ALA A 378 -0.87 16.14 1.15
CA ALA A 378 -1.57 17.20 1.88
C ALA A 378 -1.92 18.38 0.97
N GLU A 379 -3.18 18.80 1.00
CA GLU A 379 -3.68 19.96 0.26
C GLU A 379 -4.31 20.96 1.23
N VAL A 380 -3.56 22.00 1.60
CA VAL A 380 -3.97 22.96 2.65
C VAL A 380 -5.16 23.82 2.22
N ASP A 381 -5.26 24.17 0.93
CA ASP A 381 -6.40 24.94 0.41
C ASP A 381 -7.63 24.04 0.25
N GLY A 382 -8.42 23.96 1.31
CA GLY A 382 -9.69 23.22 1.33
C GLY A 382 -10.84 23.87 0.57
N SER A 383 -10.65 25.05 -0.02
CA SER A 383 -11.73 25.76 -0.73
C SER A 383 -12.09 25.10 -2.05
N PHE A 384 -13.28 25.39 -2.58
CA PHE A 384 -13.66 24.92 -3.92
C PHE A 384 -12.74 25.47 -5.03
N ARG A 385 -11.96 26.52 -4.77
CA ARG A 385 -10.96 27.07 -5.70
C ARG A 385 -9.67 26.25 -5.64
N GLY A 386 -9.23 25.84 -4.45
CA GLY A 386 -8.14 24.89 -4.26
C GLY A 386 -8.43 23.57 -4.99
N LEU A 387 -9.64 23.03 -4.83
CA LEU A 387 -10.08 21.84 -5.57
C LEU A 387 -9.94 21.99 -7.10
N ALA A 388 -10.13 23.19 -7.64
CA ALA A 388 -10.04 23.41 -9.09
C ALA A 388 -8.60 23.33 -9.64
N THR A 389 -7.58 23.43 -8.79
CA THR A 389 -6.16 23.34 -9.20
C THR A 389 -5.61 21.91 -9.13
N LEU A 390 -6.28 21.01 -8.41
CA LEU A 390 -5.85 19.62 -8.24
C LEU A 390 -6.00 18.82 -9.55
N PRO A 391 -5.22 17.73 -9.73
CA PRO A 391 -5.42 16.80 -10.84
C PRO A 391 -6.84 16.23 -10.87
N ASP A 392 -7.37 15.98 -12.08
CA ASP A 392 -8.72 15.42 -12.23
C ASP A 392 -8.83 14.03 -11.57
N PRO A 393 -9.76 13.83 -10.61
CA PRO A 393 -9.85 12.61 -9.82
C PRO A 393 -10.65 11.52 -10.53
N ASN A 394 -10.31 10.27 -10.23
CA ASN A 394 -11.12 9.08 -10.54
C ASN A 394 -12.16 8.82 -9.43
N VAL A 395 -11.80 9.15 -8.20
CA VAL A 395 -12.55 8.81 -6.98
C VAL A 395 -12.56 10.01 -6.05
N VAL A 396 -13.74 10.38 -5.55
CA VAL A 396 -13.88 11.50 -4.60
C VAL A 396 -14.68 11.06 -3.38
N PHE A 397 -14.10 11.26 -2.21
CA PHE A 397 -14.84 11.29 -0.96
C PHE A 397 -14.99 12.73 -0.47
N LEU A 398 -16.18 13.09 -0.01
CA LEU A 398 -16.44 14.42 0.52
C LEU A 398 -17.32 14.35 1.78
N ARG A 399 -16.78 14.82 2.90
CA ARG A 399 -17.54 15.09 4.11
C ARG A 399 -18.05 16.53 4.09
N ALA A 400 -19.33 16.73 4.37
CA ALA A 400 -19.93 18.05 4.37
C ALA A 400 -19.28 18.98 5.40
N GLY A 401 -18.87 20.16 4.94
CA GLY A 401 -18.22 21.19 5.75
C GLY A 401 -18.47 22.59 5.20
N PRO A 402 -17.55 23.55 5.43
CA PRO A 402 -17.62 24.88 4.83
C PRO A 402 -17.64 24.82 3.29
N GLU A 403 -18.41 25.71 2.64
CA GLU A 403 -18.49 25.79 1.17
C GLU A 403 -18.99 24.50 0.48
N PHE A 404 -19.71 23.65 1.22
CA PHE A 404 -20.18 22.32 0.80
C PHE A 404 -20.81 22.30 -0.60
N THR A 405 -21.78 23.18 -0.85
CA THR A 405 -22.49 23.23 -2.14
C THR A 405 -21.52 23.50 -3.32
N GLN A 406 -20.52 24.36 -3.12
CA GLN A 406 -19.53 24.68 -4.14
C GLN A 406 -18.52 23.54 -4.32
N GLN A 407 -18.03 22.96 -3.22
CA GLN A 407 -17.12 21.82 -3.26
C GLN A 407 -17.72 20.61 -3.98
N VAL A 408 -18.98 20.25 -3.69
CA VAL A 408 -19.69 19.15 -4.36
C VAL A 408 -19.79 19.39 -5.86
N ARG A 409 -20.06 20.64 -6.28
CA ARG A 409 -20.12 21.00 -7.72
C ARG A 409 -18.75 20.89 -8.38
N THR A 410 -17.71 21.51 -7.79
CA THR A 410 -16.35 21.44 -8.33
C THR A 410 -15.87 20.00 -8.44
N ALA A 411 -16.08 19.19 -7.39
CA ALA A 411 -15.75 17.77 -7.39
C ALA A 411 -16.47 17.03 -8.52
N TRP A 412 -17.78 17.23 -8.69
CA TRP A 412 -18.53 16.59 -9.75
C TRP A 412 -18.06 17.00 -11.16
N ASP A 413 -17.77 18.28 -11.36
CA ASP A 413 -17.33 18.81 -12.65
C ASP A 413 -15.95 18.26 -13.04
N ARG A 414 -15.01 18.21 -12.09
CA ARG A 414 -13.63 17.71 -12.27
C ARG A 414 -13.53 16.19 -12.29
N LEU A 415 -14.48 15.47 -11.68
CA LEU A 415 -14.48 14.00 -11.68
C LEU A 415 -14.39 13.45 -13.10
N ARG A 416 -13.45 12.52 -13.36
CA ARG A 416 -13.29 11.91 -14.68
C ARG A 416 -14.54 11.14 -15.10
N PRO A 417 -14.78 10.96 -16.42
CA PRO A 417 -15.80 10.02 -16.90
C PRO A 417 -15.64 8.64 -16.25
N ALA A 418 -16.75 7.97 -15.95
CA ALA A 418 -16.80 6.72 -15.17
C ALA A 418 -16.29 6.81 -13.71
N GLY A 419 -15.88 8.00 -13.25
CA GLY A 419 -15.42 8.23 -11.88
C GLY A 419 -16.53 8.08 -10.83
N ARG A 420 -16.13 7.92 -9.58
CA ARG A 420 -17.01 7.59 -8.45
C ARG A 420 -16.91 8.65 -7.38
N MET A 421 -18.05 9.04 -6.81
CA MET A 421 -18.10 10.05 -5.76
C MET A 421 -19.01 9.60 -4.64
N VAL A 422 -18.56 9.72 -3.39
CA VAL A 422 -19.38 9.49 -2.19
C VAL A 422 -19.35 10.74 -1.33
N VAL A 423 -20.53 11.19 -0.91
CA VAL A 423 -20.71 12.38 -0.08
C VAL A 423 -21.41 12.01 1.22
N ALA A 424 -20.88 12.49 2.34
CA ALA A 424 -21.43 12.32 3.68
C ALA A 424 -21.95 13.66 4.23
N ALA A 425 -23.17 13.68 4.76
CA ALA A 425 -23.77 14.86 5.40
C ALA A 425 -24.39 14.52 6.75
N GLU A 426 -23.92 15.19 7.81
CA GLU A 426 -24.36 14.99 9.20
C GLU A 426 -25.39 16.04 9.62
N HIS A 427 -25.17 17.29 9.21
CA HIS A 427 -26.02 18.43 9.54
C HIS A 427 -27.24 18.53 8.62
N GLU A 428 -28.40 18.91 9.18
CA GLU A 428 -29.67 18.99 8.43
C GLU A 428 -29.58 19.91 7.21
N GLN A 429 -28.92 21.07 7.35
CA GLN A 429 -28.71 22.00 6.25
C GLN A 429 -27.93 21.34 5.10
N SER A 430 -26.82 20.66 5.39
CA SER A 430 -26.04 19.93 4.40
C SER A 430 -26.82 18.77 3.78
N ARG A 431 -27.70 18.11 4.54
CA ARG A 431 -28.59 17.04 4.02
C ARG A 431 -29.58 17.59 3.00
N LEU A 432 -30.15 18.78 3.24
CA LEU A 432 -31.03 19.45 2.29
C LEU A 432 -30.28 19.86 1.02
N GLU A 433 -29.08 20.44 1.15
CA GLU A 433 -28.22 20.79 0.01
C GLU A 433 -27.83 19.55 -0.81
N LEU A 434 -27.50 18.44 -0.14
CA LEU A 434 -27.20 17.17 -0.78
C LEU A 434 -28.39 16.60 -1.54
N MET A 435 -29.61 16.70 -0.98
CA MET A 435 -30.84 16.31 -1.68
C MET A 435 -31.10 17.15 -2.93
N GLN A 436 -30.81 18.46 -2.89
CA GLN A 436 -30.93 19.33 -4.07
C GLN A 436 -29.93 18.97 -5.17
N PHE A 437 -28.73 18.52 -4.79
CA PHE A 437 -27.76 17.96 -5.73
C PHE A 437 -28.24 16.62 -6.30
N ALA A 438 -28.74 15.72 -5.44
CA ALA A 438 -29.26 14.41 -5.83
C ALA A 438 -30.48 14.49 -6.79
N HIS A 439 -31.26 15.56 -6.70
CA HIS A 439 -32.36 15.80 -7.64
C HIS A 439 -31.86 16.11 -9.07
N ARG A 440 -30.70 16.75 -9.20
CA ARG A 440 -30.06 17.06 -10.49
C ARG A 440 -29.20 15.92 -11.01
N HIS A 441 -28.54 15.21 -10.11
CA HIS A 441 -27.68 14.06 -10.40
C HIS A 441 -28.17 12.86 -9.61
N ARG A 442 -28.81 11.89 -10.27
CA ARG A 442 -29.41 10.73 -9.60
C ARG A 442 -28.32 9.88 -8.93
N PRO A 443 -28.38 9.64 -7.60
CA PRO A 443 -27.43 8.76 -6.93
C PRO A 443 -27.67 7.30 -7.31
N VAL A 444 -26.61 6.51 -7.26
CA VAL A 444 -26.64 5.04 -7.44
C VAL A 444 -26.93 4.37 -6.10
N HIS A 445 -26.37 4.91 -5.02
CA HIS A 445 -26.56 4.44 -3.65
C HIS A 445 -26.93 5.62 -2.75
N TRP A 446 -27.81 5.39 -1.78
CA TRP A 446 -28.07 6.36 -0.72
C TRP A 446 -28.59 5.65 0.53
N GLN A 447 -28.08 6.03 1.70
CA GLN A 447 -28.47 5.47 2.99
C GLN A 447 -28.38 6.55 4.09
N ASP A 448 -29.33 6.52 5.03
CA ASP A 448 -29.20 7.22 6.30
C ASP A 448 -28.71 6.20 7.34
N LEU A 449 -27.52 6.42 7.88
CA LEU A 449 -26.87 5.53 8.84
C LEU A 449 -26.96 6.14 10.24
N THR A 450 -27.50 5.36 11.19
CA THR A 450 -27.49 5.70 12.61
C THR A 450 -26.72 4.59 13.34
N VAL A 451 -25.71 4.99 14.10
CA VAL A 451 -24.86 4.06 14.86
C VAL A 451 -25.03 4.35 16.35
N SER A 452 -25.13 3.30 17.17
CA SER A 452 -25.08 3.43 18.62
C SER A 452 -23.81 2.74 19.12
N LEU A 453 -23.01 3.46 19.91
CA LEU A 453 -21.75 2.97 20.47
C LEU A 453 -21.98 2.51 21.91
N GLY A 454 -21.42 1.36 22.26
CA GLY A 454 -21.43 0.86 23.63
C GLY A 454 -20.28 1.43 24.44
N ASP A 455 -20.54 1.82 25.68
CA ASP A 455 -19.52 2.07 26.71
C ASP A 455 -19.70 1.08 27.87
N GLY A 456 -18.58 0.67 28.47
CA GLY A 456 -18.46 -0.53 29.29
C GLY A 456 -17.75 -0.31 30.61
N ALA A 457 -17.98 0.80 31.31
CA ALA A 457 -17.55 0.95 32.71
C ALA A 457 -18.64 0.45 33.69
N GLY A 458 -18.89 -0.87 33.70
CA GLY A 458 -19.70 -1.55 34.72
C GLY A 458 -21.18 -1.83 34.37
N ARG A 459 -21.86 -0.97 33.63
CA ARG A 459 -23.15 -1.26 32.97
C ARG A 459 -23.03 -1.00 31.48
N PHE A 460 -23.55 -1.91 30.65
CA PHE A 460 -23.59 -1.72 29.21
C PHE A 460 -24.59 -0.61 28.87
N GLU A 461 -24.08 0.55 28.48
CA GLU A 461 -24.87 1.68 28.00
C GLU A 461 -24.61 1.90 26.52
N LEU A 462 -25.65 2.32 25.78
CA LEU A 462 -25.55 2.65 24.37
C LEU A 462 -25.78 4.14 24.17
N THR A 463 -24.82 4.81 23.57
CA THR A 463 -24.91 6.23 23.17
C THR A 463 -25.11 6.30 21.67
N ALA A 464 -26.20 6.91 21.23
CA ALA A 464 -26.46 7.14 19.81
C ALA A 464 -25.50 8.21 19.26
N ALA A 465 -24.77 7.88 18.20
CA ALA A 465 -24.02 8.84 17.41
C ALA A 465 -24.96 9.62 16.48
N SER A 466 -24.50 10.79 16.02
CA SER A 466 -25.20 11.58 15.00
C SER A 466 -25.46 10.75 13.74
N SER A 467 -26.67 10.83 13.20
CA SER A 467 -27.01 10.14 11.96
C SER A 467 -26.25 10.75 10.78
N VAL A 468 -25.71 9.91 9.91
CA VAL A 468 -24.98 10.33 8.70
C VAL A 468 -25.79 9.96 7.47
N ARG A 469 -26.06 10.93 6.59
CA ARG A 469 -26.58 10.63 5.25
C ARG A 469 -25.41 10.42 4.30
N LEU A 470 -25.31 9.21 3.75
CA LEU A 470 -24.35 8.86 2.70
C LEU A 470 -25.05 8.73 1.36
N MET A 471 -24.46 9.30 0.32
CA MET A 471 -24.92 9.15 -1.06
C MET A 471 -23.73 8.90 -1.98
N GLY A 472 -23.91 8.02 -2.96
CA GLY A 472 -22.90 7.62 -3.93
C GLY A 472 -23.36 7.82 -5.36
N TRP A 473 -22.45 8.29 -6.22
CA TRP A 473 -22.66 8.52 -7.64
C TRP A 473 -21.58 7.86 -8.48
N ARG A 474 -21.93 7.55 -9.72
CA ARG A 474 -20.98 7.22 -10.79
C ARG A 474 -21.21 8.20 -11.92
N LYS A 475 -20.16 8.92 -12.33
CA LYS A 475 -20.23 9.81 -13.49
C LYS A 475 -20.37 8.97 -14.75
N PRO A 476 -21.29 9.30 -15.67
CA PRO A 476 -21.39 8.56 -16.92
C PRO A 476 -20.04 8.52 -17.65
N ALA A 477 -19.68 7.38 -18.22
CA ALA A 477 -18.67 7.37 -19.28
C ALA A 477 -19.20 8.28 -20.40
N ARG A 478 -18.37 9.16 -20.97
CA ARG A 478 -18.80 9.90 -22.16
C ARG A 478 -19.21 8.85 -23.21
N GLY A 479 -20.42 8.97 -23.73
CA GLY A 479 -20.92 8.15 -24.84
C GLY A 479 -20.32 8.59 -26.16
#